data_AF-A0A529G000-F1
#
_entry.id   AF-A0A529G000-F1
#
_cell.length_a   1.000
_cell.length_b   1.000
_cell.length_c   1.000
_cell.angle_alpha   90.00
_cell.angle_beta   90.00
_cell.angle_gamma   90.00
#
_symmetry.space_group_name_H-M   'P 1'
#
loop_
_entity.id
_entity.type
_entity.pdbx_description
1 polymer ?
#
loop_
_entity_poly.entity_id
_entity_poly.type
_entity_poly.pdbx_seq_one_letter_code
_entity_poly.pdbx_strand_id
1 'polypeptide(L)'
;TTFADAFAMADRVLYAGVGCITDLIVKEGLINLDFADVKSVMRDMGRAMMGTGEASGEGRARTAAEAAIANPLLDEASMTGARGLLVSICGGTDMTLFEVDEAATRIREEVDADADIIVGAIFDQALAGKFRVSVVATGLRKIMDIAQPEQRTA
;
A
#
# COMPACT_ATOMS: atom_id res chain seq x y z
N THR A 1 23.31 -13.39 0.42
CA THR A 1 22.39 -13.00 1.51
C THR A 1 22.60 -13.98 2.64
N THR A 2 22.98 -13.51 3.83
CA THR A 2 23.04 -14.39 5.01
C THR A 2 21.63 -14.62 5.55
N PHE A 3 21.42 -15.66 6.36
CA PHE A 3 20.11 -15.91 6.99
C PHE A 3 19.64 -14.71 7.82
N ALA A 4 20.57 -14.01 8.48
CA ALA A 4 20.27 -12.80 9.25
C ALA A 4 19.75 -11.66 8.36
N ASP A 5 20.35 -11.46 7.18
CA ASP A 5 19.91 -10.42 6.23
C ASP A 5 18.50 -10.70 5.70
N ALA A 6 18.15 -11.97 5.48
CA ALA A 6 16.83 -12.37 5.01
C ALA A 6 15.73 -12.10 6.05
N PHE A 7 15.98 -12.42 7.32
CA PHE A 7 15.06 -12.09 8.41
C PHE A 7 14.93 -10.59 8.63
N ALA A 8 16.05 -9.85 8.57
CA ALA A 8 16.01 -8.39 8.66
C ALA A 8 15.19 -7.76 7.53
N MET A 9 15.18 -8.35 6.33
CA MET A 9 14.33 -7.91 5.23
C MET A 9 12.84 -8.17 5.53
N ALA A 10 12.50 -9.35 6.03
CA ALA A 10 11.12 -9.70 6.40
C ALA A 10 10.58 -8.76 7.50
N ASP A 11 11.39 -8.50 8.53
CA ASP A 11 11.02 -7.60 9.63
C ASP A 11 10.75 -6.18 9.14
N ARG A 12 11.51 -5.69 8.15
CA ARG A 12 11.26 -4.37 7.54
C ARG A 12 9.91 -4.30 6.84
N VAL A 13 9.51 -5.35 6.13
CA VAL A 13 8.21 -5.40 5.45
C VAL A 13 7.08 -5.42 6.49
N LEU A 14 7.21 -6.24 7.53
CA LEU A 14 6.23 -6.30 8.62
C LEU A 14 6.11 -4.97 9.37
N TYR A 15 7.25 -4.34 9.67
CA TYR A 15 7.30 -3.03 10.30
C TYR A 15 6.64 -1.96 9.43
N ALA A 16 6.93 -1.95 8.12
CA ALA A 16 6.32 -1.02 7.18
C ALA A 16 4.79 -1.22 7.11
N GLY A 17 4.31 -2.47 7.13
CA GLY A 17 2.88 -2.75 7.08
C GLY A 17 2.11 -2.33 8.32
N VAL A 18 2.62 -2.65 9.50
CA VAL A 18 1.99 -2.21 10.76
C VAL A 18 2.08 -0.69 10.90
N GLY A 19 3.28 -0.13 10.67
CA GLY A 19 3.54 1.29 10.78
C GLY A 19 2.66 2.14 9.86
N CYS A 20 2.45 1.69 8.63
CA CYS A 20 1.57 2.33 7.65
C CYS A 20 0.15 2.56 8.22
N ILE A 21 -0.46 1.52 8.80
CA ILE A 21 -1.83 1.60 9.32
C ILE A 21 -1.87 2.38 10.63
N THR A 22 -0.92 2.13 11.53
CA THR A 22 -0.91 2.79 12.85
C THR A 22 -0.65 4.28 12.74
N ASP A 23 0.24 4.68 11.83
CA ASP A 23 0.61 6.08 11.68
C ASP A 23 -0.53 6.92 11.15
N LEU A 24 -1.39 6.37 10.28
CA LEU A 24 -2.60 7.05 9.78
C LEU A 24 -3.64 7.34 10.87
N ILE A 25 -3.66 6.55 11.95
CA ILE A 25 -4.62 6.69 13.05
C ILE A 25 -4.07 7.63 14.13
N VAL A 26 -2.76 7.58 14.38
CA VAL A 26 -2.13 8.22 15.55
C VAL A 26 -1.50 9.57 15.22
N LYS A 27 -0.92 9.73 14.02
CA LYS A 27 -0.22 10.95 13.64
C LYS A 27 -1.18 11.93 12.98
N GLU A 28 -0.99 13.21 13.29
CA GLU A 28 -1.67 14.28 12.57
C GLU A 28 -1.11 14.39 11.15
N GLY A 29 -2.02 14.45 10.19
CA GLY A 29 -1.75 14.50 8.78
C GLY A 29 -2.56 15.56 8.05
N LEU A 30 -2.27 15.69 6.76
CA LEU A 30 -3.02 16.53 5.85
C LEU A 30 -4.42 15.97 5.58
N ILE A 31 -4.52 14.63 5.52
CA ILE A 31 -5.78 13.89 5.42
C ILE A 31 -5.76 12.84 6.52
N ASN A 32 -6.43 13.14 7.62
CA ASN A 32 -6.59 12.20 8.72
C ASN A 32 -7.68 11.18 8.37
N LEU A 33 -7.39 9.93 8.69
CA LEU A 33 -8.36 8.83 8.65
C LEU A 33 -8.74 8.44 10.06
N ASP A 34 -9.98 8.04 10.24
CA ASP A 34 -10.39 7.47 11.51
C ASP A 34 -10.22 5.94 11.53
N PHE A 35 -10.31 5.35 12.72
CA PHE A 35 -10.20 3.90 12.86
C PHE A 35 -11.38 3.15 12.22
N ALA A 36 -12.55 3.78 12.09
CA ALA A 36 -13.72 3.15 11.50
C ALA A 36 -13.55 2.97 10.00
N ASP A 37 -12.96 3.94 9.31
CA ASP A 37 -12.60 3.92 7.89
C ASP A 37 -11.64 2.76 7.61
N VAL A 38 -10.51 2.71 8.32
CA VAL A 38 -9.51 1.63 8.18
C VAL A 38 -10.13 0.27 8.49
N LYS A 39 -10.89 0.18 9.59
CA LYS A 39 -11.56 -1.06 9.98
C LYS A 39 -12.58 -1.50 8.94
N SER A 40 -13.29 -0.58 8.29
CA SER A 40 -14.32 -0.91 7.30
C SER A 40 -13.70 -1.57 6.06
N VAL A 41 -12.57 -1.05 5.58
CA VAL A 41 -11.84 -1.61 4.43
C VAL A 41 -11.09 -2.88 4.77
N MET A 42 -10.61 -3.05 6.00
CA MET A 42 -9.86 -4.26 6.36
C MET A 42 -10.73 -5.42 6.85
N ARG A 43 -11.97 -5.14 7.31
CA ARG A 43 -12.83 -6.14 7.93
C ARG A 43 -13.42 -7.09 6.90
N ASP A 44 -13.39 -8.40 7.21
CA ASP A 44 -14.00 -9.48 6.42
C ASP A 44 -13.48 -9.58 4.96
N MET A 45 -12.36 -8.92 4.64
CA MET A 45 -11.78 -8.84 3.31
C MET A 45 -10.80 -9.99 2.96
N GLY A 46 -10.49 -10.88 3.90
CA GLY A 46 -9.66 -12.05 3.62
C GLY A 46 -8.19 -11.71 3.32
N ARG A 47 -7.70 -12.04 2.12
CA ARG A 47 -6.29 -11.83 1.77
C ARG A 47 -6.01 -10.34 1.51
N ALA A 48 -4.84 -9.91 1.96
CA ALA A 48 -4.32 -8.57 1.74
C ALA A 48 -2.88 -8.61 1.22
N MET A 49 -2.51 -7.63 0.42
CA MET A 49 -1.15 -7.44 -0.10
C MET A 49 -0.76 -5.98 0.03
N MET A 50 0.53 -5.70 0.18
CA MET A 50 1.04 -4.36 0.39
C MET A 50 2.23 -4.06 -0.50
N GLY A 51 2.20 -2.90 -1.13
CA GLY A 51 3.33 -2.33 -1.86
C GLY A 51 3.75 -1.00 -1.27
N THR A 52 5.03 -0.70 -1.37
CA THR A 52 5.59 0.57 -0.89
C THR A 52 6.53 1.14 -1.94
N GLY A 53 6.44 2.43 -2.17
CA GLY A 53 7.30 3.20 -3.06
C GLY A 53 7.78 4.47 -2.37
N GLU A 54 9.01 4.88 -2.66
CA GLU A 54 9.60 6.12 -2.15
C GLU A 54 10.30 6.84 -3.30
N ALA A 55 10.09 8.15 -3.39
CA ALA A 55 10.75 9.00 -4.36
C ALA A 55 11.07 10.38 -3.76
N SER A 56 11.91 11.14 -4.45
CA SER A 56 12.35 12.48 -4.04
C SER A 56 12.60 13.34 -5.27
N GLY A 57 12.54 14.67 -5.11
CA GLY A 57 12.72 15.62 -6.21
C GLY A 57 11.42 15.98 -6.93
N GLU A 58 11.54 16.45 -8.16
CA GLU A 58 10.40 16.85 -9.01
C GLU A 58 9.60 15.62 -9.46
N GLY A 59 8.27 15.69 -9.41
CA GLY A 59 7.40 14.57 -9.78
C GLY A 59 7.45 13.38 -8.80
N ARG A 60 8.01 13.56 -7.59
CA ARG A 60 8.14 12.50 -6.58
C ARG A 60 6.82 11.81 -6.22
N ALA A 61 5.70 12.52 -6.26
CA ALA A 61 4.39 11.96 -5.97
C ALA A 61 4.04 10.81 -6.91
N ARG A 62 4.10 11.07 -8.22
CA ARG A 62 3.80 10.11 -9.27
C ARG A 62 4.79 8.96 -9.28
N THR A 63 6.08 9.25 -9.18
CA THR A 63 7.13 8.23 -9.14
C THR A 63 6.99 7.31 -7.94
N ALA A 64 6.67 7.85 -6.75
CA ALA A 64 6.45 7.03 -5.56
C ALA A 64 5.19 6.16 -5.69
N ALA A 65 4.12 6.69 -6.27
CA ALA A 65 2.91 5.92 -6.54
C ALA A 65 3.18 4.77 -7.52
N GLU A 66 3.86 5.04 -8.63
CA GLU A 66 4.25 4.02 -9.62
C GLU A 66 5.14 2.94 -8.99
N ALA A 67 6.12 3.34 -8.17
CA ALA A 67 6.97 2.40 -7.45
C ALA A 67 6.21 1.56 -6.42
N ALA A 68 5.17 2.11 -5.80
CA ALA A 68 4.32 1.37 -4.87
C ALA A 68 3.48 0.32 -5.60
N ILE A 69 2.92 0.66 -6.77
CA ILE A 69 2.11 -0.24 -7.60
C ILE A 69 2.98 -1.35 -8.21
N ALA A 70 4.17 -1.01 -8.71
CA ALA A 70 5.11 -1.97 -9.32
C ALA A 70 5.90 -2.79 -8.28
N ASN A 71 5.55 -2.73 -7.00
CA ASN A 71 6.27 -3.43 -5.96
C ASN A 71 6.07 -4.96 -6.09
N PRO A 72 7.12 -5.80 -6.03
CA PRO A 72 7.01 -7.26 -6.18
C PRO A 72 6.09 -7.96 -5.16
N LEU A 73 5.75 -7.27 -4.06
CA LEU A 73 4.79 -7.76 -3.06
C LEU A 73 3.32 -7.53 -3.46
N LEU A 74 3.07 -6.77 -4.53
CA LEU A 74 1.79 -6.60 -5.19
C LEU A 74 1.84 -7.32 -6.55
N ASP A 75 0.81 -8.11 -6.82
CA ASP A 75 0.60 -8.70 -8.15
C ASP A 75 -0.44 -7.86 -8.89
N GLU A 76 -0.33 -7.71 -10.21
CA GLU A 76 -1.27 -6.93 -11.04
C GLU A 76 -2.70 -7.45 -10.87
N ALA A 77 -2.86 -8.78 -10.80
CA ALA A 77 -4.15 -9.42 -10.53
C ALA A 77 -4.75 -9.06 -9.16
N SER A 78 -3.92 -8.61 -8.22
CA SER A 78 -4.36 -8.19 -6.88
C SER A 78 -4.93 -6.77 -6.89
N MET A 79 -4.40 -5.85 -7.71
CA MET A 79 -4.88 -4.47 -7.76
C MET A 79 -6.27 -4.37 -8.41
N THR A 80 -6.46 -4.98 -9.56
CA THR A 80 -7.77 -5.00 -10.25
C THR A 80 -8.82 -5.88 -9.52
N GLY A 81 -8.36 -6.85 -8.72
CA GLY A 81 -9.21 -7.78 -8.00
C GLY A 81 -9.61 -7.35 -6.59
N ALA A 82 -9.02 -6.26 -6.06
CA ALA A 82 -9.25 -5.77 -4.71
C ALA A 82 -10.63 -5.11 -4.57
N ARG A 83 -11.31 -5.38 -3.46
CA ARG A 83 -12.56 -4.70 -3.10
C ARG A 83 -12.32 -3.47 -2.26
N GLY A 84 -11.21 -3.45 -1.52
CA GLY A 84 -10.85 -2.34 -0.65
C GLY A 84 -9.38 -2.00 -0.82
N LEU A 85 -9.09 -0.71 -0.94
CA LEU A 85 -7.74 -0.17 -1.11
C LEU A 85 -7.48 0.89 -0.05
N LEU A 86 -6.41 0.71 0.71
CA LEU A 86 -5.93 1.73 1.64
C LEU A 86 -4.62 2.31 1.10
N VAL A 87 -4.61 3.60 0.84
CA VAL A 87 -3.46 4.35 0.37
C VAL A 87 -2.98 5.24 1.50
N SER A 88 -1.76 5.02 1.98
CA SER A 88 -1.08 5.87 2.93
C SER A 88 0.01 6.65 2.24
N ILE A 89 -0.05 7.97 2.36
CA ILE A 89 0.96 8.88 1.82
C ILE A 89 1.69 9.52 3.00
N CYS A 90 3.01 9.44 2.98
CA CYS A 90 3.87 10.05 3.99
C CYS A 90 4.86 10.97 3.30
N GLY A 91 4.89 12.23 3.70
CA GLY A 91 5.84 13.21 3.16
C GLY A 91 6.39 14.14 4.23
N GLY A 92 7.46 14.86 3.90
CA GLY A 92 7.95 15.95 4.73
C GLY A 92 6.96 17.11 4.83
N THR A 93 7.28 18.13 5.63
CA THR A 93 6.47 19.35 5.78
C THR A 93 6.36 20.17 4.50
N ASP A 94 7.14 19.82 3.47
CA ASP A 94 7.12 20.37 2.13
C ASP A 94 6.11 19.69 1.19
N MET A 95 5.38 18.69 1.67
CA MET A 95 4.33 18.01 0.91
C MET A 95 3.10 18.90 0.71
N THR A 96 2.57 18.90 -0.52
CA THR A 96 1.39 19.68 -0.90
C THR A 96 0.17 18.80 -1.20
N LEU A 97 -1.04 19.38 -1.13
CA LEU A 97 -2.27 18.69 -1.54
C LEU A 97 -2.24 18.26 -3.01
N PHE A 98 -1.57 19.03 -3.88
CA PHE A 98 -1.43 18.71 -5.29
C PHE A 98 -0.66 17.40 -5.51
N GLU A 99 0.45 17.21 -4.79
CA GLU A 99 1.23 15.98 -4.83
C GLU A 99 0.42 14.78 -4.31
N VAL A 100 -0.37 14.97 -3.25
CA VAL A 100 -1.24 13.93 -2.71
C VAL A 100 -2.32 13.53 -3.71
N ASP A 101 -2.95 14.50 -4.37
CA ASP A 101 -3.97 14.27 -5.39
C ASP A 101 -3.41 13.57 -6.64
N GLU A 102 -2.21 13.96 -7.08
CA GLU A 102 -1.52 13.33 -8.19
C GLU A 102 -1.20 11.85 -7.92
N ALA A 103 -0.67 11.55 -6.73
CA ALA A 103 -0.39 10.18 -6.31
C ALA A 103 -1.69 9.35 -6.19
N ALA A 104 -2.73 9.91 -5.59
CA ALA A 104 -4.01 9.24 -5.42
C ALA A 104 -4.69 8.95 -6.77
N THR A 105 -4.67 9.92 -7.70
CA THR A 105 -5.23 9.77 -9.04
C THR A 105 -4.51 8.66 -9.81
N ARG A 106 -3.17 8.64 -9.77
CA ARG A 106 -2.37 7.60 -10.43
C ARG A 106 -2.72 6.19 -9.92
N ILE A 107 -2.96 6.03 -8.62
CA ILE A 107 -3.36 4.73 -8.05
C ILE A 107 -4.78 4.35 -8.45
N ARG A 108 -5.71 5.33 -8.47
CA ARG A 108 -7.10 5.13 -8.90
C ARG A 108 -7.21 4.61 -10.33
N GLU A 109 -6.27 4.96 -11.22
CA GLU A 109 -6.23 4.48 -12.60
C GLU A 109 -5.95 2.96 -12.73
N GLU A 110 -5.34 2.33 -11.71
CA GLU A 110 -4.94 0.91 -11.75
C GLU A 110 -5.94 -0.04 -11.05
N VAL A 111 -6.94 0.53 -10.39
CA VAL A 111 -7.93 -0.24 -9.62
C VAL A 111 -9.32 -0.10 -10.22
N ASP A 112 -10.19 -1.04 -9.89
CA ASP A 112 -11.58 -1.02 -10.36
C ASP A 112 -12.33 0.18 -9.79
N ALA A 113 -13.23 0.77 -10.59
CA ALA A 113 -14.05 1.90 -10.17
C ALA A 113 -15.01 1.54 -9.02
N ASP A 114 -15.33 0.25 -8.87
CA ASP A 114 -16.18 -0.27 -7.79
C ASP A 114 -15.40 -0.57 -6.49
N ALA A 115 -14.08 -0.34 -6.45
CA ALA A 115 -13.28 -0.56 -5.24
C ALA A 115 -13.44 0.58 -4.22
N ASP A 116 -13.55 0.23 -2.94
CA ASP A 116 -13.58 1.20 -1.84
C ASP A 116 -12.16 1.70 -1.57
N ILE A 117 -11.85 2.93 -2.00
CA ILE A 117 -10.51 3.52 -1.88
C ILE A 117 -10.48 4.56 -0.76
N ILE A 118 -9.65 4.30 0.23
CA ILE A 118 -9.38 5.21 1.35
C ILE A 118 -7.97 5.78 1.17
N VAL A 119 -7.86 7.11 1.21
CA VAL A 119 -6.59 7.82 1.07
C VAL A 119 -6.32 8.59 2.36
N GLY A 120 -5.17 8.33 2.97
CA GLY A 120 -4.66 9.07 4.12
C GLY A 120 -3.31 9.70 3.80
N ALA A 121 -3.06 10.88 4.35
CA ALA A 121 -1.83 11.61 4.11
C ALA A 121 -1.30 12.18 5.42
N ILE A 122 -0.10 11.77 5.82
CA ILE A 122 0.54 12.15 7.08
C ILE A 122 1.89 12.85 6.85
N PHE A 123 2.24 13.72 7.78
CA PHE A 123 3.55 14.39 7.76
C PHE A 123 4.55 13.62 8.63
N ASP A 124 5.73 13.38 8.06
CA ASP A 124 6.86 12.79 8.79
C ASP A 124 8.12 13.62 8.54
N GLN A 125 8.66 14.22 9.60
CA GLN A 125 9.90 15.01 9.54
C GLN A 125 11.11 14.16 9.10
N ALA A 126 11.09 12.84 9.37
CA ALA A 126 12.13 11.94 8.90
C ALA A 126 12.14 11.77 7.37
N LEU A 127 11.05 12.16 6.70
CA LEU A 127 10.89 12.13 5.25
C LEU A 127 11.05 13.51 4.59
N ALA A 128 11.75 14.45 5.23
CA ALA A 128 12.03 15.76 4.64
C ALA A 128 12.63 15.64 3.22
N GLY A 129 11.96 16.21 2.21
CA GLY A 129 12.36 16.13 0.80
C GLY A 129 12.01 14.82 0.10
N LYS A 130 11.42 13.85 0.81
CA LYS A 130 11.01 12.54 0.30
C LYS A 130 9.49 12.38 0.36
N PHE A 131 8.97 11.56 -0.54
CA PHE A 131 7.56 11.23 -0.63
C PHE A 131 7.44 9.71 -0.69
N ARG A 132 6.72 9.14 0.27
CA ARG A 132 6.52 7.70 0.39
C ARG A 132 5.04 7.39 0.21
N VAL A 133 4.75 6.41 -0.62
CA VAL A 133 3.41 5.90 -0.88
C VAL A 133 3.37 4.43 -0.50
N SER A 134 2.40 4.07 0.33
CA SER A 134 2.11 2.69 0.69
C SER A 134 0.69 2.37 0.24
N VAL A 135 0.53 1.25 -0.44
CA VAL A 135 -0.78 0.78 -0.92
C VAL A 135 -1.04 -0.58 -0.29
N VAL A 136 -2.19 -0.73 0.35
CA VAL A 136 -2.66 -1.98 0.93
C VAL A 136 -3.94 -2.38 0.20
N ALA A 137 -3.84 -3.44 -0.60
CA ALA A 137 -4.96 -4.03 -1.32
C ALA A 137 -5.58 -5.13 -0.48
N THR A 138 -6.89 -5.10 -0.29
CA THR A 138 -7.68 -6.04 0.51
C THR A 138 -8.89 -6.53 -0.28
N GLY A 139 -9.48 -7.66 0.11
CA GLY A 139 -10.63 -8.21 -0.60
C GLY A 139 -10.22 -8.99 -1.83
N LEU A 140 -8.96 -9.41 -1.90
CA LEU A 140 -8.39 -10.11 -3.04
C LEU A 140 -9.11 -11.44 -3.23
N ARG A 141 -9.67 -11.65 -4.43
CA ARG A 141 -10.31 -12.94 -4.77
C ARG A 141 -9.31 -14.06 -4.54
N LYS A 142 -9.80 -15.16 -3.96
CA LYS A 142 -9.01 -16.37 -3.74
C LYS A 142 -8.43 -16.77 -5.10
N ILE A 143 -7.09 -16.79 -5.21
CA ILE A 143 -6.45 -17.54 -6.28
C ILE A 143 -6.98 -18.95 -6.08
N MET A 144 -7.90 -19.41 -6.93
CA MET A 144 -8.35 -20.80 -6.88
C MET A 144 -7.09 -21.65 -6.92
N ASP A 145 -6.97 -22.58 -5.97
CA ASP A 145 -5.87 -23.54 -5.85
C ASP A 145 -5.52 -24.15 -7.21
N ILE A 146 -4.53 -23.60 -7.92
CA ILE A 146 -3.97 -24.22 -9.14
C ILE A 146 -2.87 -25.23 -8.79
N ALA A 147 -2.83 -25.72 -7.55
CA ALA A 147 -1.83 -26.68 -7.14
C ALA A 147 -2.36 -27.64 -6.08
N GLN A 148 -3.00 -28.73 -6.55
CA GLN A 148 -2.82 -30.06 -5.96
C GLN A 148 -3.38 -31.16 -6.89
N PRO A 149 -2.93 -32.42 -6.75
CA PRO A 149 -1.93 -33.04 -7.61
C PRO A 149 -2.51 -34.24 -8.39
N GLU A 150 -2.10 -34.48 -9.63
CA GLU A 150 -2.40 -35.77 -10.28
C GLU A 150 -1.52 -36.87 -9.68
N GLN A 151 -2.05 -37.49 -8.62
CA GLN A 151 -1.62 -38.80 -8.14
C GLN A 151 -1.97 -39.88 -9.16
N ARG A 152 -0.94 -40.62 -9.57
CA ARG A 152 -0.91 -42.07 -9.87
C ARG A 152 -2.22 -42.73 -10.31
N THR A 153 -2.25 -43.14 -11.57
CA THR A 153 -2.88 -44.38 -12.05
C THR A 153 -2.19 -44.68 -13.39
N ALA A 154 -1.70 -45.85 -13.75
CA ALA A 154 -1.42 -47.15 -13.14
C ALA A 154 -0.41 -47.82 -14.11
#